data_AF-N2BLR8-F1
#
_entry.id   AF-N2BLR8-F1
#
_cell.length_a   1.000
_cell.length_b   1.000
_cell.length_c   1.000
_cell.angle_alpha   90.00
_cell.angle_beta   90.00
_cell.angle_gamma   90.00
#
_symmetry.space_group_name_H-M   'P 1'
#
loop_
_entity.id
_entity.type
_entity.pdbx_description
1 polymer ?
#
loop_
_entity_poly.entity_id
_entity_poly.type
_entity_poly.pdbx_seq_one_letter_code
_entity_poly.pdbx_strand_id
1 'polypeptide(L)'
;MDEHIQINADNTEAIQSAVKSAIAKGLETIGLVAEGYAKGDTPVDTGRLRNSITHIVSGNDAYIGTNVEYAPYVEFNEDLSHPNGGKAHFLRDAAANHASEYAQIMRDALSGS
;
A
#
# COMPACT_ATOMS: atom_id res chain seq x y z
N MET A 1 -0.29 39.89 38.14
CA MET A 1 -0.10 40.30 36.75
C MET A 1 -0.46 39.08 35.94
N ASP A 2 -1.74 38.97 35.61
CA ASP A 2 -2.27 37.81 34.88
C ASP A 2 -1.92 37.98 33.41
N GLU A 3 -1.10 37.07 32.90
CA GLU A 3 -0.78 36.97 31.48
C GLU A 3 -2.04 36.49 30.74
N HIS A 4 -2.72 37.40 30.05
CA HIS A 4 -3.82 37.05 29.17
C HIS A 4 -3.27 36.41 27.89
N ILE A 5 -3.37 35.09 27.78
CA ILE A 5 -3.17 34.37 26.51
C ILE A 5 -4.34 34.72 25.58
N GLN A 6 -4.04 35.25 24.41
CA GLN A 6 -5.02 35.58 23.38
C GLN A 6 -4.99 34.49 22.29
N ILE A 7 -6.09 33.73 22.15
CA ILE A 7 -6.23 32.72 21.10
C ILE A 7 -6.79 33.40 19.85
N ASN A 8 -6.02 33.36 18.76
CA ASN A 8 -6.38 34.03 17.50
C ASN A 8 -7.31 33.19 16.61
N ALA A 9 -7.20 31.86 16.64
CA ALA A 9 -8.09 30.91 15.95
C ALA A 9 -7.88 29.48 16.48
N ASP A 10 -8.96 28.68 16.54
CA ASP A 10 -8.88 27.24 16.80
C ASP A 10 -8.96 26.48 15.47
N ASN A 11 -7.84 25.85 15.08
CA ASN A 11 -7.72 25.10 13.83
C ASN A 11 -7.77 23.57 14.05
N THR A 12 -8.15 23.12 15.24
CA THR A 12 -8.08 21.71 15.63
C THR A 12 -8.80 20.79 14.64
N GLU A 13 -10.03 21.13 14.25
CA GLU A 13 -10.81 20.31 13.30
C GLU A 13 -10.20 20.29 11.90
N ALA A 14 -9.74 21.46 11.42
CA ALA A 14 -9.12 21.60 10.12
C ALA A 14 -7.85 20.75 10.01
N ILE A 15 -6.98 20.82 11.02
CA ILE A 15 -5.74 20.03 11.09
C ILE A 15 -6.07 18.53 11.20
N GLN A 16 -7.03 18.13 12.02
CA GLN A 16 -7.44 16.73 12.12
C GLN A 16 -7.96 16.17 10.79
N SER A 17 -8.76 16.95 10.06
CA SER A 17 -9.27 16.57 8.75
C SER A 17 -8.15 16.45 7.72
N ALA A 18 -7.24 17.42 7.70
CA ALA A 18 -6.08 17.44 6.80
C ALA A 18 -5.19 16.19 7.02
N VAL A 19 -4.86 15.88 8.28
CA VAL A 19 -4.05 14.70 8.62
C VAL A 19 -4.75 13.40 8.21
N LYS A 20 -6.06 13.26 8.45
CA LYS A 20 -6.80 12.05 8.03
C LYS A 20 -6.80 11.90 6.50
N SER A 21 -7.00 13.00 5.78
CA SER A 21 -6.94 13.01 4.31
C SER A 21 -5.56 12.64 3.78
N ALA A 22 -4.50 13.16 4.42
CA ALA A 22 -3.12 12.84 4.12
C ALA A 22 -2.82 11.34 4.26
N ILE A 23 -3.23 10.76 5.39
CA ILE A 23 -3.06 9.33 5.68
C ILE A 23 -3.79 8.49 4.62
N ALA A 24 -5.05 8.82 4.32
CA ALA A 24 -5.83 8.10 3.32
C ALA A 24 -5.15 8.13 1.93
N LYS A 25 -4.66 9.31 1.51
CA LYS A 25 -3.92 9.47 0.25
C LYS A 25 -2.60 8.69 0.24
N GLY A 26 -1.88 8.71 1.36
CA GLY A 26 -0.64 7.95 1.53
C GLY A 26 -0.87 6.45 1.39
N LEU A 27 -1.89 5.91 2.08
CA LEU A 27 -2.26 4.50 2.01
C LEU A 27 -2.71 4.07 0.61
N GLU A 28 -3.50 4.90 -0.07
CA GLU A 28 -3.92 4.63 -1.45
C GLU A 28 -2.72 4.53 -2.38
N THR A 29 -1.76 5.46 -2.23
CA THR A 29 -0.54 5.46 -3.04
C THR A 29 0.34 4.25 -2.72
N ILE A 30 0.47 3.87 -1.45
CA ILE A 30 1.19 2.65 -1.03
C ILE A 30 0.55 1.41 -1.65
N GLY A 31 -0.78 1.28 -1.56
CA GLY A 31 -1.52 0.16 -2.14
C GLY A 31 -1.30 0.05 -3.65
N LEU A 32 -1.37 1.17 -4.37
CA LEU A 32 -1.11 1.23 -5.81
C LEU A 32 0.31 0.80 -6.18
N VAL A 33 1.33 1.28 -5.45
CA VAL A 33 2.73 0.91 -5.68
C VAL A 33 2.95 -0.57 -5.37
N ALA A 34 2.41 -1.07 -4.26
CA ALA A 34 2.52 -2.47 -3.86
C ALA A 34 1.80 -3.42 -4.83
N GLU A 35 0.66 -3.02 -5.39
CA GLU A 35 0.01 -3.73 -6.48
C GLU A 35 0.93 -3.84 -7.71
N GLY A 36 1.64 -2.77 -8.04
CA GLY A 36 2.66 -2.75 -9.11
C GLY A 36 3.77 -3.78 -8.86
N TYR A 37 4.33 -3.81 -7.65
CA TYR A 37 5.34 -4.79 -7.26
C TYR A 37 4.82 -6.22 -7.35
N ALA A 38 3.64 -6.48 -6.77
CA ALA A 38 3.03 -7.81 -6.82
C ALA A 38 2.80 -8.26 -8.26
N LYS A 39 2.28 -7.39 -9.13
CA LYS A 39 2.08 -7.68 -10.56
C LYS A 39 3.39 -7.93 -11.31
N GLY A 40 4.46 -7.22 -10.95
CA GLY A 40 5.79 -7.39 -11.54
C GLY A 40 6.42 -8.75 -11.19
N ASP A 41 6.23 -9.18 -9.94
CA ASP A 41 6.78 -10.43 -9.42
C ASP A 41 5.92 -11.66 -9.74
N THR A 42 4.66 -11.46 -10.15
CA THR A 42 3.73 -12.57 -10.43
C THR A 42 4.17 -13.42 -11.63
N PRO A 43 4.24 -14.75 -11.47
CA PRO A 43 4.47 -15.65 -12.59
C PRO A 43 3.39 -15.56 -13.67
N VAL A 44 3.81 -15.53 -14.94
CA VAL A 44 2.89 -15.30 -16.07
C VAL A 44 2.73 -16.54 -16.92
N ASP A 45 1.52 -17.11 -16.96
CA ASP A 45 1.13 -18.03 -18.03
C ASP A 45 0.17 -17.32 -19.00
N THR A 46 -1.12 -17.30 -18.67
CA THR A 46 -2.15 -16.53 -19.40
C THR A 46 -2.27 -15.07 -18.93
N GLY A 47 -1.59 -14.70 -17.85
CA GLY A 47 -1.69 -13.38 -17.21
C GLY A 47 -2.93 -13.18 -16.33
N ARG A 48 -3.82 -14.18 -16.18
CA ARG A 48 -5.02 -14.08 -15.34
C ARG A 48 -4.72 -13.70 -13.90
N LEU A 49 -3.76 -14.39 -13.26
CA LEU A 49 -3.38 -14.12 -11.87
C LEU A 49 -2.87 -12.68 -11.72
N ARG A 50 -1.89 -12.27 -12.53
CA ARG A 50 -1.35 -10.90 -12.53
C ARG A 50 -2.45 -9.85 -12.70
N ASN A 51 -3.35 -10.03 -13.65
CA ASN A 51 -4.40 -9.06 -13.94
C ASN A 51 -5.48 -8.97 -12.85
N SER A 52 -5.59 -10.00 -11.99
CA SER A 52 -6.54 -10.04 -10.88
C SER A 52 -6.02 -9.40 -9.59
N ILE A 53 -4.72 -9.12 -9.51
CA ILE A 53 -4.13 -8.50 -8.32
C ILE A 53 -4.62 -7.06 -8.22
N THR A 54 -5.08 -6.70 -7.03
CA THR A 54 -5.58 -5.36 -6.70
C THR A 54 -5.23 -5.03 -5.25
N HIS A 55 -5.32 -3.75 -4.91
CA HIS A 55 -5.31 -3.30 -3.53
C HIS A 55 -6.68 -2.78 -3.05
N ILE A 56 -6.85 -2.69 -1.73
CA ILE A 56 -7.92 -1.95 -1.06
C ILE A 56 -7.34 -1.22 0.16
N VAL A 57 -7.88 -0.03 0.46
CA VAL A 57 -7.59 0.69 1.71
C VAL A 57 -8.77 0.53 2.66
N SER A 58 -8.49 0.14 3.90
CA SER A 58 -9.51 0.02 4.95
C SER A 58 -8.93 0.47 6.28
N GLY A 59 -9.55 1.50 6.88
CA GLY A 59 -9.03 2.11 8.10
C GLY A 59 -7.64 2.69 7.88
N ASN A 60 -6.65 2.13 8.59
CA ASN A 60 -5.25 2.57 8.55
C ASN A 60 -4.34 1.60 7.79
N ASP A 61 -4.92 0.65 7.04
CA ASP A 61 -4.20 -0.39 6.35
C ASP A 61 -4.46 -0.33 4.84
N ALA A 62 -3.43 -0.65 4.06
CA ALA A 62 -3.55 -0.99 2.64
C ALA A 62 -3.31 -2.49 2.48
N TYR A 63 -4.27 -3.19 1.88
CA TYR A 63 -4.22 -4.62 1.63
C TYR A 63 -4.00 -4.85 0.14
N ILE A 64 -3.10 -5.77 -0.23
CA ILE A 64 -2.92 -6.24 -1.61
C ILE A 64 -3.29 -7.71 -1.67
N GLY A 65 -4.01 -8.11 -2.71
CA GLY A 65 -4.43 -9.49 -2.89
C GLY A 65 -5.06 -9.78 -4.23
N THR A 66 -5.65 -10.96 -4.34
CA THR A 66 -6.34 -11.46 -5.52
C THR A 66 -7.51 -12.34 -5.09
N ASN A 67 -8.54 -12.41 -5.93
CA ASN A 67 -9.67 -13.33 -5.77
C ASN A 67 -9.49 -14.65 -6.53
N VAL A 68 -8.30 -14.92 -7.10
CA VAL A 68 -8.02 -16.13 -7.85
C VAL A 68 -7.68 -17.28 -6.90
N GLU A 69 -8.49 -18.35 -6.93
CA GLU A 69 -8.40 -19.48 -5.99
C GLU A 69 -7.05 -20.23 -6.02
N TYR A 70 -6.38 -20.29 -7.17
CA TYR A 70 -5.08 -20.95 -7.29
C TYR A 70 -3.90 -20.06 -6.88
N ALA A 71 -4.13 -18.79 -6.52
CA ALA A 71 -3.07 -17.87 -6.14
C ALA A 71 -2.21 -18.38 -4.96
N PRO A 72 -2.77 -18.96 -3.88
CA PRO A 72 -1.95 -19.50 -2.79
C PRO A 72 -0.99 -20.60 -3.23
N TYR A 73 -1.39 -21.42 -4.21
CA TYR A 73 -0.50 -22.44 -4.77
C TYR A 73 0.71 -21.81 -5.47
N VAL A 74 0.52 -20.73 -6.22
CA VAL A 74 1.61 -20.01 -6.91
C VAL A 74 2.45 -19.19 -5.91
N GLU A 75 1.80 -18.57 -4.92
CA GLU A 75 2.45 -17.73 -3.90
C GLU A 75 3.39 -18.53 -3.00
N PHE A 76 3.01 -19.75 -2.61
CA PHE A 76 3.73 -20.52 -1.59
C PHE A 76 4.50 -21.73 -2.11
N ASN A 77 4.48 -22.00 -3.42
CA ASN A 77 5.24 -23.11 -4.01
C ASN A 77 6.55 -22.61 -4.64
N GLU A 78 7.62 -22.64 -3.85
CA GLU A 78 8.96 -22.21 -4.27
C GLU A 78 9.58 -23.12 -5.34
N ASP A 79 9.15 -24.39 -5.41
CA ASP A 79 9.64 -25.37 -6.37
C ASP A 79 8.98 -25.25 -7.76
N LEU A 80 7.96 -24.39 -7.88
CA LEU A 80 7.25 -24.19 -9.15
C LEU A 80 8.18 -23.53 -10.18
N SER A 81 8.32 -24.14 -11.35
CA SER A 81 9.04 -23.54 -12.46
C SER A 81 8.22 -22.40 -13.08
N HIS A 82 8.84 -21.22 -13.19
CA HIS A 82 8.23 -20.02 -13.77
C HIS A 82 8.90 -19.67 -15.10
N PRO A 83 8.67 -20.44 -16.18
CA PRO A 83 9.43 -20.32 -17.44
C PRO A 83 9.27 -18.95 -18.12
N ASN A 84 8.21 -18.21 -17.78
CA ASN A 84 7.88 -16.89 -18.31
C ASN A 84 8.18 -15.76 -17.31
N GLY A 85 9.08 -16.00 -16.34
CA GLY A 85 9.46 -15.03 -15.33
C GLY A 85 8.50 -14.96 -14.14
N GLY A 86 8.81 -14.04 -13.22
CA GLY A 86 8.18 -13.96 -11.90
C GLY A 86 8.79 -14.94 -10.89
N LYS A 87 8.22 -14.97 -9.68
CA LYS A 87 8.64 -15.82 -8.56
C LYS A 87 7.46 -16.08 -7.62
N ALA A 88 7.63 -17.09 -6.77
CA ALA A 88 6.79 -17.25 -5.59
C ALA A 88 6.90 -16.01 -4.68
N HIS A 89 6.01 -15.91 -3.68
CA HIS A 89 5.94 -14.81 -2.71
C HIS A 89 5.67 -13.42 -3.33
N PHE A 90 4.99 -13.34 -4.47
CA PHE A 90 4.74 -12.06 -5.15
C PHE A 90 3.86 -11.10 -4.33
N LEU A 91 2.91 -11.60 -3.52
CA LEU A 91 2.15 -10.74 -2.59
C LEU A 91 2.94 -10.42 -1.32
N ARG A 92 3.58 -11.44 -0.73
CA ARG A 92 4.37 -11.29 0.49
C ARG A 92 5.54 -10.33 0.29
N ASP A 93 6.27 -10.47 -0.80
CA ASP A 93 7.43 -9.63 -1.11
C ASP A 93 7.00 -8.19 -1.39
N ALA A 94 5.90 -8.00 -2.13
CA ALA A 94 5.33 -6.67 -2.34
C ALA A 94 4.98 -6.00 -1.00
N ALA A 95 4.41 -6.75 -0.05
CA ALA A 95 4.09 -6.19 1.28
C ALA A 95 5.34 -5.93 2.15
N ALA A 96 6.35 -6.80 2.10
CA ALA A 96 7.44 -6.81 3.07
C ALA A 96 8.70 -6.06 2.63
N ASN A 97 9.04 -6.07 1.33
CA ASN A 97 10.38 -5.71 0.87
C ASN A 97 10.55 -4.23 0.49
N HIS A 98 9.49 -3.44 0.57
CA HIS A 98 9.46 -2.04 0.11
C HIS A 98 9.16 -1.02 1.22
N ALA A 99 9.39 -1.40 2.49
CA ALA A 99 9.05 -0.59 3.66
C ALA A 99 9.64 0.83 3.64
N SER A 100 10.88 1.00 3.15
CA SER A 100 11.52 2.32 3.06
C SER A 100 10.79 3.26 2.10
N GLU A 101 10.33 2.75 0.97
CA GLU A 101 9.57 3.50 -0.04
C GLU A 101 8.16 3.80 0.47
N TYR A 102 7.47 2.82 1.07
CA TYR A 102 6.15 3.04 1.66
C TYR A 102 6.18 4.09 2.77
N ALA A 103 7.21 4.05 3.61
CA ALA A 103 7.42 5.07 4.62
C ALA A 103 7.71 6.45 4.00
N GLN A 104 8.38 6.51 2.84
CA GLN A 104 8.62 7.77 2.15
C GLN A 104 7.33 8.34 1.56
N ILE A 105 6.51 7.51 0.91
CA ILE A 105 5.20 7.90 0.38
C ILE A 105 4.32 8.49 1.49
N MET A 106 4.29 7.85 2.67
CA MET A 106 3.53 8.37 3.81
C MET A 106 4.11 9.69 4.33
N ARG A 107 5.44 9.82 4.43
CA ARG A 107 6.08 11.09 4.81
C ARG A 107 5.72 12.22 3.84
N ASP A 108 5.78 11.94 2.54
CA ASP A 108 5.47 12.92 1.51
C ASP A 108 4.00 13.36 1.59
N ALA A 109 3.08 12.41 1.77
CA ALA A 109 1.66 12.69 1.96
C ALA A 109 1.40 13.58 3.18
N LEU A 110 2.05 13.31 4.31
CA LEU A 110 1.93 14.09 5.54
C LEU A 110 2.59 15.48 5.43
N SER A 111 3.68 15.61 4.66
CA SER A 111 4.41 16.88 4.50
C SER A 111 3.71 17.88 3.58
N GLY A 112 2.85 17.39 2.69
CA GLY A 112 2.10 18.21 1.73
C GLY A 112 0.69 18.58 2.18
N SER A 113 0.34 18.38 3.46
CA SER A 113 -0.99 18.57 4.04
C SER A 113 -1.07 19.76 4.99
#